data_AF-A0A5J4V0E3-F1
#
_entry.id   AF-A0A5J4V0E3-F1
#
_cell.length_a   1.000
_cell.length_b   1.000
_cell.length_c   1.000
_cell.angle_alpha   90.00
_cell.angle_beta   90.00
_cell.angle_gamma   90.00
#
_symmetry.space_group_name_H-M   'P 1'
#
loop_
_entity.id
_entity.type
_entity.pdbx_description
1 polymer ?
#
loop_
_entity_poly.entity_id
_entity_poly.type
_entity_poly.pdbx_seq_one_letter_code
_entity_poly.pdbx_strand_id
1 'polypeptide(L)'
;MSKNSIKPEPSEPGLFVKYDTPKFITKTPVAIAVEQQEMRDEIGKFLQSELQPKLQNIERQITPRQAVCERTLTLMARVLEAMTGVQANEIDFQATNIPDEQIGEARRREIQCPSLLPITSVPVPDEILDSR
;
A
#
# COMPACT_ATOMS: atom_id res chain seq x y z
N MET A 1 -72.32 43.20 -18.32
CA MET A 1 -72.75 44.49 -17.73
C MET A 1 -71.73 45.56 -18.12
N SER A 2 -72.23 46.66 -18.72
CA SER A 2 -71.71 48.04 -18.82
C SER A 2 -70.19 48.26 -18.99
N LYS A 3 -69.72 48.60 -20.21
CA LYS A 3 -69.54 49.95 -20.79
C LYS A 3 -68.28 50.68 -20.29
N ASN A 4 -67.48 51.05 -21.29
CA ASN A 4 -66.23 51.80 -21.20
C ASN A 4 -66.35 53.17 -20.54
N SER A 5 -65.16 53.65 -20.18
CA SER A 5 -64.70 55.03 -20.25
C SER A 5 -64.81 55.83 -18.96
N ILE A 6 -63.65 56.29 -18.46
CA ILE A 6 -63.31 57.71 -18.34
C ILE A 6 -61.90 57.84 -17.75
N LYS A 7 -61.01 58.51 -18.48
CA LYS A 7 -59.72 59.02 -17.98
C LYS A 7 -59.99 60.26 -17.10
N PRO A 8 -59.35 60.41 -15.93
CA PRO A 8 -59.16 61.72 -15.32
C PRO A 8 -57.76 62.29 -15.63
N GLU A 9 -57.80 63.57 -16.05
CA GLU A 9 -56.85 64.69 -16.06
C GLU A 9 -55.31 64.55 -16.01
N PRO A 10 -54.58 65.51 -16.64
CA PRO A 10 -53.13 65.58 -16.58
C PRO A 10 -52.68 66.11 -15.21
N SER A 11 -51.94 65.28 -14.47
CA SER A 11 -51.29 65.71 -13.23
C SER A 11 -50.35 66.90 -13.51
N GLU A 12 -50.41 67.92 -12.66
CA GLU A 12 -49.61 69.15 -12.73
C GLU A 12 -48.12 68.88 -12.99
N PRO A 13 -47.38 69.84 -13.61
CA PRO A 13 -45.98 69.68 -13.92
C PRO A 13 -45.14 69.71 -12.63
N GLY A 14 -45.07 68.57 -11.96
CA GLY A 14 -44.06 68.30 -10.94
C GLY A 14 -42.70 68.47 -11.59
N LEU A 15 -41.91 69.39 -11.05
CA LEU A 15 -40.55 69.76 -11.42
C LEU A 15 -39.70 68.50 -11.68
N PHE A 16 -39.69 68.00 -12.92
CA PHE A 16 -38.76 66.96 -13.33
C PHE A 16 -37.39 67.62 -13.41
N VAL A 17 -36.65 67.54 -12.31
CA VAL A 17 -35.21 67.79 -12.28
C VAL A 17 -34.60 66.84 -13.30
N LYS A 18 -34.20 67.37 -14.45
CA LYS A 18 -33.38 66.65 -15.43
C LYS A 18 -32.03 66.39 -14.79
N TYR A 19 -31.89 65.25 -14.13
CA TYR A 19 -30.56 64.72 -13.86
C TYR A 19 -29.99 64.25 -15.20
N ASP A 20 -28.98 64.97 -15.69
CA ASP A 20 -28.18 64.49 -16.80
C ASP A 20 -27.63 63.11 -16.42
N THR A 21 -27.98 62.09 -17.22
CA THR A 21 -27.43 60.76 -17.06
C THR A 21 -25.91 60.88 -17.22
N PRO A 22 -25.10 60.51 -16.20
CA PRO A 22 -23.65 60.51 -16.36
C PRO A 22 -23.33 59.55 -17.51
N LYS A 23 -22.90 60.11 -18.65
CA LYS A 23 -22.33 59.32 -19.74
C LYS A 23 -21.04 58.74 -19.18
N PHE A 24 -21.10 57.54 -18.62
CA PHE A 24 -19.92 56.74 -18.38
C PHE A 24 -19.31 56.47 -19.75
N ILE A 25 -18.39 57.35 -20.18
CA ILE A 25 -17.51 57.09 -21.30
C ILE A 25 -16.74 55.84 -20.87
N THR A 26 -17.11 54.70 -21.44
CA THR A 26 -16.36 53.45 -21.32
C THR A 26 -15.02 53.68 -22.01
N LYS A 27 -14.08 54.31 -21.29
CA LYS A 27 -12.67 54.28 -21.67
C LYS A 27 -12.28 52.82 -21.55
N THR A 28 -12.09 52.14 -22.68
CA THR A 28 -11.54 50.78 -22.71
C THR A 28 -10.36 50.71 -21.76
N PRO A 29 -10.29 49.76 -20.83
CA PRO A 29 -9.24 49.71 -19.82
C PRO A 29 -7.96 49.16 -20.45
N VAL A 30 -7.36 49.95 -21.34
CA VAL A 30 -6.11 49.61 -22.05
C VAL A 30 -4.97 49.42 -21.04
N ALA A 31 -4.95 50.22 -19.96
CA ALA A 31 -3.98 50.07 -18.88
C ALA A 31 -4.06 48.69 -18.19
N ILE A 32 -5.28 48.19 -17.93
CA ILE A 32 -5.47 46.87 -17.28
C ILE A 32 -5.05 45.73 -18.21
N ALA A 33 -5.30 45.87 -19.53
CA ALA A 33 -4.89 44.87 -20.51
C ALA A 33 -3.35 44.77 -20.65
N VAL A 34 -2.65 45.90 -20.56
CA VAL A 34 -1.18 45.94 -20.60
C VAL A 34 -0.57 45.33 -19.32
N GLU A 35 -1.07 45.72 -18.15
CA GLU A 35 -0.61 45.16 -16.87
C GLU A 35 -0.84 43.64 -16.78
N GLN A 36 -1.98 43.14 -17.27
CA GLN A 36 -2.24 41.70 -17.30
C GLN A 36 -1.32 40.95 -18.28
N GLN A 37 -0.98 41.56 -19.42
CA GLN A 37 -0.07 40.96 -20.37
C GLN A 37 1.36 40.89 -19.81
N GLU A 38 1.81 41.94 -19.14
CA GLU A 38 3.13 42.01 -18.50
C GLU A 38 3.27 40.98 -17.37
N MET A 39 2.21 40.82 -16.57
CA MET A 39 2.15 39.81 -15.51
C MET A 39 2.15 38.38 -16.06
N ARG A 40 1.50 38.14 -17.21
CA ARG A 40 1.57 36.84 -17.91
C ARG A 40 2.98 36.55 -18.43
N ASP A 41 3.65 37.55 -18.98
CA ASP A 41 5.03 37.43 -19.44
C ASP A 41 5.99 37.15 -18.28
N GLU A 42 5.79 37.80 -17.12
CA GLU A 42 6.60 37.58 -15.92
C GLU A 42 6.39 36.19 -15.33
N ILE A 43 5.15 35.70 -15.31
CA ILE A 43 4.82 34.31 -14.95
C ILE A 43 5.49 33.35 -15.93
N GLY A 44 5.42 33.62 -17.24
CA GLY A 44 6.08 32.80 -18.27
C GLY A 44 7.59 32.71 -18.05
N LYS A 45 8.23 33.85 -17.75
CA LYS A 45 9.66 33.92 -17.42
C LYS A 45 9.99 33.11 -16.16
N PHE A 46 9.22 33.25 -15.08
CA PHE A 46 9.43 32.50 -13.85
C PHE A 46 9.30 30.98 -14.07
N LEU A 47 8.26 30.54 -14.79
CA LEU A 47 8.09 29.12 -15.11
C LEU A 47 9.29 28.56 -15.88
N GLN A 48 9.87 29.37 -16.76
CA GLN A 48 11.00 28.98 -17.59
C GLN A 48 12.36 29.03 -16.85
N SER A 49 12.63 30.10 -16.09
CA SER A 49 13.93 30.31 -15.45
C SER A 49 14.09 29.59 -14.12
N GLU A 50 13.01 29.41 -13.36
CA GLU A 50 13.05 28.87 -12.00
C GLU A 50 12.43 27.47 -11.94
N LEU A 51 11.20 27.33 -12.44
CA LEU A 51 10.44 26.09 -12.22
C LEU A 51 10.96 24.93 -13.10
N GLN A 52 11.15 25.14 -14.40
CA GLN A 52 11.62 24.06 -15.29
C GLN A 52 12.98 23.46 -14.89
N PRO A 53 14.03 24.25 -14.60
CA PRO A 53 15.32 23.70 -14.17
C PRO A 53 15.22 22.93 -12.86
N LYS A 54 14.39 23.41 -11.92
CA LYS A 54 14.15 22.74 -10.64
C LYS A 54 13.50 21.37 -10.84
N LEU A 55 12.52 21.26 -11.74
CA LEU A 55 11.89 19.99 -12.08
C LEU A 55 12.87 19.01 -12.72
N GLN A 56 13.70 19.47 -13.66
CA GLN A 56 14.74 18.63 -14.26
C GLN A 56 15.77 18.14 -13.24
N ASN A 57 16.15 18.98 -12.27
CA ASN A 57 17.06 18.58 -11.20
C ASN A 57 16.42 17.52 -10.29
N ILE A 58 15.14 17.67 -9.95
CA ILE A 58 14.40 16.67 -9.18
C ILE A 58 14.35 15.34 -9.93
N GLU A 59 14.02 15.37 -11.22
CA GLU A 59 13.98 14.17 -12.07
C GLU A 59 15.34 13.45 -12.10
N ARG A 60 16.42 14.21 -12.35
CA ARG A 60 17.80 13.68 -12.33
C ARG A 60 18.20 13.03 -10.99
N GLN A 61 17.63 13.48 -9.87
CA GLN A 61 17.92 12.92 -8.55
C GLN A 61 17.03 11.72 -8.21
N ILE A 62 15.80 11.67 -8.73
CA ILE A 62 14.86 10.58 -8.45
C ILE A 62 15.27 9.31 -9.19
N THR A 63 15.67 9.41 -10.47
CA THR A 63 16.00 8.21 -11.28
C THR A 63 17.10 7.33 -10.65
N PRO A 64 18.24 7.88 -10.17
CA PRO A 64 19.27 7.07 -9.52
C PRO A 64 18.78 6.47 -8.19
N ARG A 65 17.99 7.21 -7.41
CA ARG A 65 17.43 6.71 -6.14
C ARG A 65 16.51 5.53 -6.37
N GLN A 66 15.67 5.58 -7.39
CA GLN A 66 14.80 4.47 -7.76
C GLN A 66 15.60 3.21 -8.08
N ALA A 67 16.64 3.33 -8.91
CA ALA A 67 17.51 2.20 -9.23
C ALA A 67 18.21 1.61 -7.99
N VAL A 68 18.60 2.44 -7.02
CA VAL A 68 19.16 1.97 -5.74
C VAL A 68 18.10 1.24 -4.92
N CYS A 69 16.88 1.76 -4.82
CA CYS A 69 15.79 1.10 -4.11
C CYS A 69 15.47 -0.28 -4.69
N GLU A 70 15.36 -0.41 -6.02
CA GLU A 70 15.09 -1.68 -6.71
C GLU A 70 16.21 -2.70 -6.46
N ARG A 71 17.47 -2.27 -6.50
CA ARG A 71 18.62 -3.13 -6.18
C ARG A 71 18.59 -3.61 -4.73
N THR A 72 18.27 -2.73 -3.80
CA THR A 72 18.16 -3.08 -2.38
C THR A 72 17.04 -4.08 -2.14
N LEU A 73 15.87 -3.90 -2.76
CA LEU A 73 14.77 -4.86 -2.70
C LEU A 73 15.19 -6.22 -3.26
N THR A 74 15.88 -6.23 -4.40
CA THR A 74 16.39 -7.47 -5.02
C THR A 74 17.41 -8.18 -4.11
N LEU A 75 18.29 -7.43 -3.46
CA LEU A 75 19.26 -7.97 -2.52
C LEU A 75 18.56 -8.60 -1.31
N MET A 76 17.59 -7.91 -0.71
CA MET A 76 16.81 -8.44 0.41
C MET A 76 16.07 -9.73 0.03
N ALA A 77 15.50 -9.80 -1.17
CA ALA A 77 14.85 -11.02 -1.66
C ALA A 77 15.83 -12.20 -1.75
N ARG A 78 17.04 -11.98 -2.28
CA ARG A 78 18.08 -13.03 -2.37
C ARG A 78 18.58 -13.49 -1.01
N VAL A 79 18.74 -12.55 -0.07
CA VAL A 79 19.12 -12.89 1.31
C VAL A 79 18.04 -13.75 1.95
N LEU A 80 16.77 -13.38 1.79
CA LEU A 80 15.65 -14.15 2.31
C LEU A 80 15.62 -15.56 1.69
N GLU A 81 15.75 -15.67 0.38
CA GLU A 81 15.81 -16.95 -0.34
C GLU A 81 16.96 -17.84 0.18
N ALA A 82 18.16 -17.26 0.36
CA ALA A 82 19.30 -17.98 0.90
C ALA A 82 19.07 -18.44 2.34
N MET A 83 18.50 -17.60 3.20
CA MET A 83 18.16 -17.96 4.59
C MET A 83 17.13 -19.09 4.64
N THR A 84 16.09 -19.03 3.79
CA THR A 84 15.10 -20.10 3.70
C THR A 84 15.73 -21.40 3.20
N GLY A 85 16.64 -21.34 2.22
CA GLY A 85 17.38 -22.51 1.75
C GLY A 85 18.26 -23.13 2.84
N VAL A 86 18.99 -22.31 3.61
CA VAL A 86 19.78 -22.79 4.75
C VAL A 86 18.90 -23.45 5.80
N GLN A 87 17.76 -22.84 6.13
CA GLN A 87 16.82 -23.40 7.10
C GLN A 87 16.21 -24.73 6.61
N ALA A 88 15.87 -24.83 5.33
CA ALA A 88 15.40 -26.08 4.73
C ALA A 88 16.46 -27.18 4.82
N ASN A 89 17.72 -26.87 4.50
CA ASN A 89 18.83 -27.81 4.62
C ASN A 89 19.07 -28.25 6.07
N GLU A 90 18.92 -27.34 7.04
CA GLU A 90 19.03 -27.66 8.46
C GLU A 90 17.94 -28.64 8.90
N ILE A 91 16.68 -28.40 8.48
CA ILE A 91 15.56 -29.30 8.77
C ILE A 91 15.79 -30.67 8.13
N ASP A 92 16.21 -30.73 6.87
CA ASP A 92 16.51 -31.99 6.17
C ASP A 92 17.65 -32.76 6.85
N PHE A 93 18.69 -32.05 7.30
CA PHE A 93 19.77 -32.63 8.07
C PHE A 93 19.25 -33.23 9.39
N GLN A 94 18.41 -32.50 10.14
CA GLN A 94 17.83 -33.01 11.38
C GLN A 94 16.85 -34.17 11.14
N ALA A 95 16.07 -34.15 10.07
CA ALA A 95 15.14 -35.22 9.73
C ALA A 95 15.86 -36.51 9.30
N THR A 96 16.98 -36.38 8.59
CA THR A 96 17.80 -37.53 8.18
C THR A 96 18.60 -38.09 9.36
N ASN A 97 19.01 -37.21 10.28
CA ASN A 97 19.68 -37.57 11.53
C ASN A 97 18.67 -37.66 12.68
N ILE A 98 17.75 -38.63 12.66
CA ILE A 98 17.15 -39.08 13.92
C ILE A 98 18.33 -39.38 14.85
N PRO A 99 18.43 -38.83 16.08
CA PRO A 99 19.61 -39.03 16.89
C PRO A 99 19.84 -40.54 17.05
N ASP A 100 20.89 -41.07 16.43
CA ASP A 100 21.30 -42.48 16.56
C ASP A 100 21.44 -42.86 18.04
N GLU A 101 21.70 -41.86 18.89
CA GLU A 101 21.69 -41.97 20.33
C GLU A 101 20.29 -42.27 20.91
N GLN A 102 19.23 -41.60 20.45
CA GLN A 102 17.84 -41.90 20.87
C GLN A 102 17.38 -43.27 20.38
N ILE A 103 17.69 -43.63 19.13
CA ILE A 103 17.38 -44.97 18.58
C ILE A 103 18.18 -46.04 19.32
N GLY A 104 19.48 -45.82 19.50
CA GLY A 104 20.38 -46.71 20.22
C GLY A 104 19.98 -46.87 21.67
N GLU A 105 19.53 -45.81 22.33
CA GLU A 105 19.10 -45.83 23.72
C GLU A 105 17.71 -46.44 23.91
N ALA A 106 16.78 -46.20 22.98
CA ALA A 106 15.50 -46.90 22.92
C ALA A 106 15.72 -48.41 22.73
N ARG A 107 16.60 -48.79 21.81
CA ARG A 107 16.98 -50.19 21.57
C ARG A 107 17.71 -50.82 22.77
N ARG A 108 18.60 -50.08 23.45
CA ARG A 108 19.24 -50.53 24.70
C ARG A 108 18.21 -50.75 25.80
N ARG A 109 17.23 -49.85 25.95
CA ARG A 109 16.12 -50.01 26.91
C ARG A 109 15.21 -51.18 26.57
N GLU A 110 14.90 -51.40 25.30
CA GLU A 110 14.10 -52.54 24.83
C GLU A 110 14.82 -53.88 25.09
N ILE A 111 16.12 -53.96 24.84
CA ILE A 111 16.92 -55.17 25.12
C ILE A 111 17.09 -55.40 26.62
N GLN A 112 17.24 -54.32 27.40
CA GLN A 112 17.40 -54.40 28.86
C GLN A 112 16.08 -54.73 29.59
N CYS A 113 14.93 -54.39 28.99
CA CYS A 113 13.60 -54.78 29.45
C CYS A 113 12.92 -55.68 28.40
N PRO A 114 13.31 -56.97 28.29
CA PRO A 114 12.50 -57.92 27.53
C PRO A 114 11.09 -57.84 28.10
N SER A 115 10.10 -57.51 27.27
CA SER A 115 8.71 -57.50 27.69
C SER A 115 8.40 -58.86 28.31
N LEU A 116 8.15 -58.88 29.62
CA LEU A 116 7.64 -60.06 30.33
C LEU A 116 6.20 -60.29 29.88
N LEU A 117 6.02 -60.75 28.64
CA LEU A 117 4.80 -61.47 28.30
C LEU A 117 4.77 -62.67 29.24
N PRO A 118 3.70 -62.85 30.03
CA PRO A 118 3.59 -64.02 30.88
C PRO A 118 3.64 -65.25 29.98
N ILE A 119 4.75 -65.99 30.02
CA ILE A 119 4.79 -67.32 29.44
C ILE A 119 3.82 -68.13 30.29
N THR A 120 2.61 -68.34 29.79
CA THR A 120 1.66 -69.28 30.38
C THR A 120 2.28 -70.66 30.24
N SER A 121 3.03 -71.09 31.25
CA SER A 121 3.46 -72.48 31.37
C SER A 121 2.21 -73.32 31.56
N VAL A 122 1.76 -73.97 30.48
CA VAL A 122 0.71 -74.99 30.54
C VAL A 122 1.28 -76.14 31.36
N PRO A 123 0.64 -76.57 32.46
CA PRO A 123 1.11 -77.73 33.19
C PRO A 123 0.92 -78.97 32.32
N VAL A 124 2.03 -79.64 32.01
CA VAL A 124 2.01 -80.99 31.42
C VAL A 124 1.51 -81.95 32.52
N PRO A 125 0.47 -82.76 32.28
CA PRO A 125 0.04 -83.75 33.27
C PRO A 125 1.05 -84.89 33.33
N ASP A 126 1.62 -85.14 34.51
CA ASP A 126 2.37 -86.37 34.78
C ASP A 126 1.37 -87.53 34.88
N GLU A 127 1.30 -88.36 33.85
CA GLU A 127 0.64 -89.66 33.91
C GLU A 127 1.48 -90.61 34.78
N ILE A 128 1.05 -90.76 36.04
CA ILE A 128 1.57 -91.78 36.96
C ILE A 128 1.16 -93.15 36.38
N LEU A 129 2.10 -93.84 35.75
CA LEU A 129 1.93 -95.25 35.38
C LEU A 129 2.02 -96.12 36.63
N ASP A 130 0.85 -96.48 37.13
CA ASP A 130 0.63 -97.49 38.15
C ASP A 130 1.23 -98.83 37.68
N SER A 131 2.23 -99.32 38.42
CA SER A 131 2.90 -100.60 38.18
C SER A 131 2.47 -101.56 39.28
N ARG A 132 1.72 -102.58 38.87
CA ARG A 132 1.14 -103.71 39.63
C ARG A 132 1.93 -104.21 40.84
#